data_AF-A0A4U5MJE9-F1
#
_entry.id   AF-A0A4U5MJE9-F1
#
_cell.length_a   1.000
_cell.length_b   1.000
_cell.length_c   1.000
_cell.angle_alpha   90.00
_cell.angle_beta   90.00
_cell.angle_gamma   90.00
#
_symmetry.space_group_name_H-M   'P 1'
#
loop_
_entity.id
_entity.type
_entity.pdbx_description
1 polymer ?
#
loop_
_entity_poly.entity_id
_entity_poly.type
_entity_poly.pdbx_seq_one_letter_code
_entity_poly.pdbx_strand_id
1 'polypeptide(L)'
;MKAAEALKSLHGSHYDVGTSLEINNSTGGGISKDWAFDFGIPYSYTIELRPDNRPDELIPFCGLSHACGFLLNPKEIKATFEEFFAAFQVMAEHVTDEFNNALNAYKQQQ
;
A
#
# COMPACT_ATOMS: atom_id res chain seq x y z
N MET A 1 4.79 -5.40 -7.98
CA MET A 1 4.83 -6.37 -6.86
C MET A 1 6.03 -6.21 -5.93
N LYS A 2 7.16 -5.63 -6.36
CA LYS A 2 8.38 -5.45 -5.54
C LYS A 2 8.15 -4.93 -4.12
N ALA A 3 7.29 -3.92 -3.93
CA ALA A 3 7.01 -3.35 -2.60
C ALA A 3 6.30 -4.36 -1.67
N ALA A 4 5.31 -5.10 -2.18
CA ALA A 4 4.62 -6.15 -1.41
C ALA A 4 5.53 -7.35 -1.10
N GLU A 5 6.44 -7.70 -2.01
CA GLU A 5 7.47 -8.73 -1.79
C GLU A 5 8.46 -8.31 -0.68
N ALA A 6 8.92 -7.05 -0.72
CA ALA A 6 9.79 -6.48 0.30
C ALA A 6 9.13 -6.50 1.68
N LEU A 7 7.87 -6.08 1.75
CA LEU A 7 7.07 -6.17 2.98
C LEU A 7 7.01 -7.60 3.51
N LYS A 8 6.56 -8.53 2.66
CA LYS A 8 6.38 -9.95 3.01
C LYS A 8 7.66 -10.59 3.53
N SER A 9 8.82 -10.15 3.05
CA SER A 9 10.12 -10.70 3.45
C SER A 9 10.48 -10.52 4.93
N LEU A 10 9.83 -9.59 5.64
CA LEU A 10 10.16 -9.31 7.05
C LEU A 10 9.44 -10.24 8.02
N HIS A 11 8.10 -10.17 8.11
CA HIS A 11 7.32 -11.02 9.02
C HIS A 11 6.28 -11.90 8.33
N GLY A 12 6.34 -12.02 6.99
CA GLY A 12 5.52 -12.95 6.22
C GLY A 12 4.13 -12.46 5.82
N SER A 13 3.74 -11.23 6.19
CA SER A 13 2.42 -10.68 5.88
C SER A 13 2.14 -10.64 4.38
N HIS A 14 0.90 -10.96 4.01
CA HIS A 14 0.44 -10.97 2.62
C HIS A 14 -0.37 -9.72 2.32
N TYR A 15 -0.03 -9.03 1.23
CA TYR A 15 -0.75 -7.85 0.76
C TYR A 15 -1.21 -8.11 -0.68
N ASP A 16 -2.50 -7.96 -0.91
CA ASP A 16 -3.06 -7.97 -2.26
C ASP A 16 -2.66 -6.70 -3.01
N VAL A 17 -2.29 -6.85 -4.28
CA VAL A 17 -1.83 -5.76 -5.14
C VAL A 17 -2.71 -5.67 -6.37
N GLY A 18 -3.27 -4.50 -6.61
CA GLY A 18 -4.23 -4.26 -7.68
C GLY A 18 -4.81 -2.85 -7.60
N THR A 19 -5.69 -2.56 -8.54
CA THR A 19 -6.54 -1.37 -8.52
C THR A 19 -7.55 -1.46 -7.38
N SER A 20 -8.12 -0.32 -6.99
CA SER A 20 -9.20 -0.32 -6.00
C SER A 20 -10.33 -1.26 -6.41
N LEU A 21 -10.79 -1.19 -7.67
CA LEU A 21 -11.85 -2.04 -8.19
C LEU A 21 -11.55 -3.54 -8.02
N GLU A 22 -10.31 -3.98 -8.29
CA GLU A 22 -9.91 -5.38 -8.16
C GLU A 22 -9.87 -5.86 -6.70
N ILE A 23 -9.43 -5.02 -5.77
CA ILE A 23 -9.21 -5.42 -4.37
C ILE A 23 -10.50 -5.30 -3.54
N ASN A 24 -11.23 -4.19 -3.66
CA ASN A 24 -12.32 -3.87 -2.72
C ASN A 24 -13.72 -3.94 -3.35
N ASN A 25 -13.84 -4.35 -4.62
CA ASN A 25 -15.09 -4.28 -5.41
C ASN A 25 -15.78 -2.90 -5.33
N SER A 26 -15.05 -1.87 -4.94
CA SER A 26 -15.55 -0.52 -4.81
C SER A 26 -15.36 0.19 -6.12
N THR A 27 -16.47 0.62 -6.69
CA THR A 27 -16.53 1.60 -7.78
C THR A 27 -16.57 3.03 -7.25
N GLY A 28 -16.35 3.22 -5.94
CA GLY A 28 -16.27 4.54 -5.33
C GLY A 28 -15.07 5.31 -5.85
N GLY A 29 -15.22 5.96 -7.01
CA GLY A 29 -14.27 6.94 -7.51
C GLY A 29 -14.15 8.14 -6.57
N GLY A 30 -13.07 8.91 -6.70
CA GLY A 30 -12.85 10.13 -5.91
C GLY A 30 -12.12 9.90 -4.58
N ILE A 31 -11.44 8.76 -4.41
CA ILE A 31 -10.46 8.60 -3.33
C ILE A 31 -9.22 9.46 -3.62
N SER A 32 -8.49 9.87 -2.58
CA SER A 32 -7.39 10.85 -2.68
C SER A 32 -6.34 10.49 -3.73
N LYS A 33 -6.02 9.20 -3.89
CA LYS A 33 -5.06 8.74 -4.90
C LYS A 33 -5.54 8.98 -6.34
N ASP A 34 -6.84 8.88 -6.60
CA ASP A 34 -7.40 9.07 -7.93
C ASP A 34 -7.33 10.55 -8.31
N TRP A 35 -7.70 11.43 -7.38
CA TRP A 35 -7.55 12.87 -7.57
C TRP A 35 -6.07 13.27 -7.79
N ALA A 36 -5.15 12.73 -7.00
CA ALA A 36 -3.72 13.02 -7.15
C ALA A 36 -3.18 12.54 -8.50
N PHE A 37 -3.61 11.36 -8.95
CA PHE A 37 -3.26 10.82 -10.25
C PHE A 37 -3.80 11.69 -11.39
N ASP A 38 -5.08 12.08 -11.33
CA ASP A 38 -5.72 12.96 -12.31
C ASP A 38 -5.08 14.36 -12.36
N PHE A 39 -4.53 14.84 -11.24
CA PHE A 39 -3.78 16.09 -11.16
C PHE A 39 -2.36 15.99 -11.76
N GLY A 40 -1.90 14.79 -12.09
CA GLY A 40 -0.59 14.55 -12.71
C GLY A 40 0.49 14.04 -11.77
N ILE A 41 0.13 13.45 -10.62
CA ILE A 41 1.08 12.73 -9.75
C ILE A 41 1.02 11.23 -10.12
N PRO A 42 1.97 10.72 -10.93
CA PRO A 42 1.85 9.40 -11.55
C PRO A 42 1.99 8.23 -10.56
N TYR A 43 2.64 8.45 -9.43
CA TYR A 43 2.85 7.46 -8.38
C TYR A 43 1.93 7.73 -7.21
N SER A 44 0.67 7.34 -7.35
CA SER A 44 -0.40 7.57 -6.36
C SER A 44 -0.95 6.23 -5.86
N TYR A 45 -0.82 5.97 -4.55
CA TYR A 45 -1.13 4.67 -3.94
C TYR A 45 -2.04 4.81 -2.73
N THR A 46 -2.82 3.76 -2.46
CA THR A 46 -3.50 3.53 -1.17
C THR A 46 -2.86 2.30 -0.55
N ILE A 47 -2.54 2.38 0.75
CA ILE A 47 -1.99 1.26 1.52
C ILE A 47 -2.90 1.06 2.72
N GLU A 48 -3.55 -0.09 2.77
CA GLU A 48 -4.30 -0.56 3.93
C GLU A 48 -3.40 -1.51 4.71
N LEU A 49 -3.10 -1.17 5.97
CA LEU A 49 -2.16 -1.94 6.80
C LEU A 49 -2.88 -3.12 7.50
N ARG A 50 -2.14 -3.79 8.38
CA ARG A 50 -2.65 -4.82 9.29
C ARG A 50 -3.99 -4.45 9.95
N PRO A 51 -4.82 -5.44 10.33
CA PRO A 51 -4.52 -6.87 10.37
C PRO A 51 -4.56 -7.58 9.01
N ASP A 52 -3.78 -8.66 8.90
CA ASP A 52 -3.80 -9.59 7.74
C ASP A 52 -4.99 -10.57 7.84
N ASN A 53 -5.74 -10.49 8.93
CA ASN A 53 -6.88 -11.35 9.22
C ASN A 53 -8.00 -11.02 8.23
N ARG A 54 -8.56 -12.03 7.59
CA ARG A 54 -9.75 -11.84 6.77
C ARG A 54 -10.95 -11.45 7.65
N PRO A 55 -11.93 -10.71 7.11
CA PRO A 55 -13.11 -10.32 7.89
C PRO A 55 -13.81 -11.49 8.60
N ASP A 56 -13.84 -12.68 8.00
CA ASP A 56 -14.39 -13.91 8.58
C ASP A 56 -13.61 -14.44 9.78
N GLU A 57 -12.30 -14.19 9.87
CA GLU A 57 -11.48 -14.52 11.05
C GLU A 57 -11.70 -13.53 12.21
N LEU A 58 -12.21 -12.33 11.90
CA LEU A 58 -12.55 -11.31 12.88
C LEU A 58 -13.98 -11.47 13.44
N ILE A 59 -14.90 -12.09 12.71
CA ILE A 59 -16.30 -12.33 13.13
C ILE A 59 -16.42 -12.95 14.54
N PRO A 60 -15.63 -13.97 14.93
CA PRO A 60 -15.75 -14.58 16.27
C PRO A 60 -15.45 -13.62 17.43
N PHE A 61 -14.66 -12.58 17.18
CA PHE A 61 -14.23 -11.63 18.21
C PHE A 61 -15.09 -10.34 18.21
N CYS A 62 -15.71 -10.01 17.08
CA CYS A 62 -16.28 -8.69 16.80
C CYS A 62 -17.75 -8.74 16.35
N GLY A 63 -18.34 -9.93 16.25
CA GLY A 63 -19.66 -10.14 15.68
C GLY A 63 -19.73 -9.73 14.21
N LEU A 64 -20.85 -9.16 13.78
CA LEU A 64 -21.02 -8.63 12.42
C LEU A 64 -20.27 -7.30 12.18
N SER A 65 -19.52 -6.79 13.18
CA SER A 65 -18.78 -5.54 13.04
C SER A 65 -17.35 -5.79 12.59
N HIS A 66 -17.00 -5.29 11.40
CA HIS A 66 -15.61 -5.29 10.91
C HIS A 66 -14.71 -4.27 11.63
N ALA A 67 -15.25 -3.49 12.60
CA ALA A 67 -14.53 -2.38 13.23
C ALA A 67 -13.35 -2.81 14.12
N CYS A 68 -13.26 -4.08 14.51
CA CYS A 68 -12.12 -4.55 15.28
C CYS A 68 -10.83 -4.65 14.46
N GLY A 69 -10.90 -4.59 13.13
CA GLY A 69 -9.72 -4.38 12.29
C GLY A 69 -8.96 -3.09 12.67
N PHE A 70 -9.65 -2.09 13.23
CA PHE A 70 -9.03 -0.86 13.72
C PHE A 70 -8.39 -1.00 15.11
N LEU A 71 -8.65 -2.09 15.83
CA LEU A 71 -8.11 -2.36 17.18
C LEU A 71 -6.88 -3.27 17.09
N LEU A 72 -5.85 -2.81 16.38
CA LEU A 72 -4.58 -3.53 16.25
C LEU A 72 -3.92 -3.73 17.63
N ASN A 73 -3.40 -4.94 17.89
CA ASN A 73 -2.69 -5.20 19.14
C ASN A 73 -1.42 -4.34 19.21
N PRO A 74 -1.13 -3.63 20.33
CA PRO A 74 0.07 -2.80 20.43
C PRO A 74 1.39 -3.54 20.14
N LYS A 75 1.44 -4.86 20.35
CA LYS A 75 2.60 -5.71 20.02
C LYS A 75 2.88 -5.79 18.51
N GLU A 76 1.89 -5.53 17.67
CA GLU A 76 2.02 -5.60 16.22
C GLU A 76 2.49 -4.28 15.59
N ILE A 77 2.37 -3.15 16.30
CA ILE A 77 2.73 -1.81 15.79
C ILE A 77 4.15 -1.79 15.20
N LYS A 78 5.12 -2.37 15.91
CA LYS A 78 6.52 -2.40 15.46
C LYS A 78 6.67 -3.24 14.18
N ALA A 79 6.06 -4.42 14.13
CA ALA A 79 6.12 -5.31 12.98
C ALA A 79 5.44 -4.67 11.75
N THR A 80 4.27 -4.05 11.93
CA THR A 80 3.56 -3.31 10.88
C THR A 80 4.41 -2.16 10.33
N PHE A 81 5.09 -1.41 11.19
CA PHE A 81 5.94 -0.31 10.74
C PHE A 81 7.17 -0.82 9.97
N GLU A 82 7.84 -1.86 10.45
CA GLU A 82 9.00 -2.44 9.76
C GLU A 82 8.63 -2.93 8.36
N GLU A 83 7.52 -3.66 8.26
CA GLU A 83 6.90 -4.12 7.01
C GLU A 83 6.59 -2.97 6.04
N PHE A 84 5.83 -1.99 6.50
CA PHE A 84 5.46 -0.82 5.72
C PHE A 84 6.71 -0.06 5.26
N PHE A 85 7.70 0.13 6.14
CA PHE A 85 8.88 0.90 5.82
C PHE A 85 9.72 0.23 4.73
N ALA A 86 9.87 -1.10 4.75
CA ALA A 86 10.53 -1.83 3.68
C ALA A 86 9.82 -1.65 2.32
N ALA A 87 8.48 -1.71 2.30
CA ALA A 87 7.70 -1.42 1.10
C ALA A 87 7.90 0.03 0.62
N PHE A 88 7.85 0.98 1.56
CA PHE A 88 7.99 2.41 1.29
C PHE A 88 9.36 2.74 0.67
N GLN A 89 10.45 2.12 1.16
CA GLN A 89 11.77 2.31 0.58
C GLN A 89 11.81 1.90 -0.89
N VAL A 90 11.25 0.73 -1.23
CA VAL A 90 11.17 0.26 -2.63
C VAL A 90 10.33 1.20 -3.49
N MET A 91 9.22 1.74 -2.95
CA MET A 91 8.39 2.71 -3.66
C MET A 91 9.14 4.03 -3.90
N ALA A 92 9.84 4.54 -2.88
CA ALA A 92 10.60 5.78 -2.95
C ALA A 92 11.80 5.67 -3.91
N GLU A 93 12.49 4.52 -3.91
CA GLU A 93 13.55 4.20 -4.87
C GLU A 93 13.00 4.22 -6.30
N HIS A 94 11.85 3.59 -6.55
CA HIS A 94 11.23 3.61 -7.88
C HIS A 94 10.92 5.03 -8.36
N VAL A 95 10.32 5.89 -7.51
CA VAL A 95 10.06 7.29 -7.86
C VAL A 95 11.35 8.05 -8.17
N THR A 96 12.39 7.82 -7.38
CA THR A 96 13.69 8.48 -7.54
C THR A 96 14.37 8.07 -8.84
N ASP A 97 14.35 6.78 -9.16
CA ASP A 97 14.93 6.24 -10.39
C ASP A 97 14.23 6.79 -11.62
N GLU A 98 12.90 6.83 -11.62
CA GLU A 98 12.10 7.34 -12.72
C GLU A 98 12.32 8.85 -12.94
N PHE A 99 12.41 9.62 -11.86
CA PHE A 99 12.76 11.03 -11.93
C PHE A 99 14.17 11.25 -12.52
N ASN A 100 15.16 10.49 -12.04
CA ASN A 100 16.52 10.59 -12.54
C ASN A 100 16.63 10.20 -14.02
N ASN A 101 15.91 9.15 -14.44
CA ASN A 101 15.85 8.72 -15.84
C ASN A 101 15.26 9.82 -16.73
N ALA A 102 14.13 10.42 -16.33
CA ALA A 102 13.51 11.52 -17.05
C ALA A 102 14.44 12.75 -17.14
N LEU A 103 15.09 13.11 -16.03
CA LEU A 103 16.03 14.22 -15.98
C LEU A 103 17.23 14.00 -16.92
N ASN A 104 17.76 12.78 -16.97
CA ASN A 104 18.89 12.43 -17.83
C ASN A 104 18.49 12.45 -19.31
N ALA A 105 17.30 11.93 -19.66
CA ALA A 105 16.78 11.98 -21.02
C ALA A 105 16.59 13.42 -21.51
N TYR A 106 16.06 14.30 -20.65
CA TYR A 106 15.93 15.73 -20.96
C TYR A 106 17.29 16.40 -21.23
N LYS A 107 18.30 16.09 -20.43
CA LYS A 107 19.67 16.63 -20.61
C LYS A 107 20.35 16.18 -21.90
N GLN A 108 20.02 14.99 -22.42
CA GLN A 108 20.59 14.46 -23.67
C GLN A 108 19.97 15.07 -24.94
N GLN A 109 18.83 15.73 -24.80
CA GLN A 109 18.11 16.38 -25.92
C GLN A 109 18.49 17.85 -26.12
N GLN A 110 19.37 18.39 -25.26
CA GLN A 110 19.95 19.74 -25.37
C GLN A 110 21.42 19.67 -25.78
#